data_AF-A0A2N2WAS2-F1
#
_entry.id   AF-A0A2N2WAS2-F1
#
_cell.length_a   1.000
_cell.length_b   1.000
_cell.length_c   1.000
_cell.angle_alpha   90.00
_cell.angle_beta   90.00
_cell.angle_gamma   90.00
#
_symmetry.space_group_name_H-M   'P 1'
#
loop_
_entity.id
_entity.type
_entity.pdbx_description
1 polymer ?
#
loop_
_entity_poly.entity_id
_entity_poly.type
_entity_poly.pdbx_seq_one_letter_code
_entity_poly.pdbx_strand_id
1 'polypeptide(L)'
;MDKAKTATDSGLQLFLKNFWPGIIWWGFVMALTLAPGNYFPRVGSFLNLFQPDKLIHLFIFGVLAFLLLLGASKQYFRRSKRYLILAPLAATLLTGIATEVLQAYLTIGREASIYDTIANFAGCIIGYYGFTLFKNKKGRITG
;
A
#
# COMPACT_ATOMS: atom_id res chain seq x y z
N MET A 1 -37.59 5.49 -11.67
CA MET A 1 -36.31 4.77 -11.55
C MET A 1 -35.23 5.81 -11.30
N ASP A 2 -34.52 5.67 -10.19
CA ASP A 2 -34.07 6.79 -9.35
C ASP A 2 -32.69 7.34 -9.76
N LYS A 3 -32.59 8.66 -10.05
CA LYS A 3 -31.35 9.33 -10.50
C LYS A 3 -30.20 9.17 -9.47
N ALA A 4 -30.55 9.02 -8.19
CA ALA A 4 -29.59 8.78 -7.12
C ALA A 4 -28.88 7.41 -7.25
N LYS A 5 -29.59 6.38 -7.74
CA LYS A 5 -29.05 5.03 -7.94
C LYS A 5 -28.03 5.03 -9.09
N THR A 6 -28.39 5.65 -10.22
CA THR A 6 -27.51 5.78 -11.39
C THR A 6 -26.23 6.58 -11.10
N ALA A 7 -26.30 7.61 -10.24
CA ALA A 7 -25.14 8.40 -9.86
C ALA A 7 -24.19 7.61 -8.94
N THR A 8 -24.74 6.84 -7.99
CA THR A 8 -23.96 6.01 -7.06
C THR A 8 -23.25 4.87 -7.79
N ASP A 9 -23.93 4.21 -8.74
CA ASP A 9 -23.36 3.15 -9.58
C ASP A 9 -22.17 3.68 -10.40
N SER A 10 -22.28 4.91 -10.94
CA SER A 10 -21.18 5.55 -11.68
C SER A 10 -19.97 5.87 -10.80
N GLY A 11 -20.20 6.29 -9.56
CA GLY A 11 -19.14 6.62 -8.60
C GLY A 11 -18.35 5.40 -8.14
N LEU A 12 -19.05 4.31 -7.85
CA LEU A 12 -18.44 3.03 -7.48
C LEU A 12 -17.65 2.43 -8.65
N GLN A 13 -18.22 2.42 -9.85
CA GLN A 13 -17.51 1.93 -11.05
C GLN A 13 -16.22 2.72 -11.31
N LEU A 14 -16.27 4.06 -11.17
CA LEU A 14 -15.09 4.90 -11.34
C LEU A 14 -14.06 4.64 -10.24
N PHE A 15 -14.50 4.46 -8.99
CA PHE A 15 -13.63 4.09 -7.88
C PHE A 15 -12.91 2.78 -8.16
N LEU A 16 -13.64 1.70 -8.49
CA LEU A 16 -13.05 0.40 -8.81
C LEU A 16 -12.09 0.52 -10.01
N LYS A 17 -12.48 1.21 -11.07
CA LYS A 17 -11.61 1.45 -12.24
C LYS A 17 -10.31 2.20 -11.91
N ASN A 18 -10.33 3.09 -10.93
CA ASN A 18 -9.13 3.86 -10.56
C ASN A 18 -8.28 3.14 -9.52
N PHE A 19 -8.89 2.38 -8.62
CA PHE A 19 -8.22 1.71 -7.49
C PHE A 19 -7.95 0.22 -7.72
N TRP A 20 -8.45 -0.43 -8.77
CA TRP A 20 -8.24 -1.87 -9.00
C TRP A 20 -6.78 -2.32 -8.91
N PRO A 21 -5.75 -1.59 -9.40
CA PRO A 21 -4.37 -2.04 -9.27
C PRO A 21 -3.94 -2.06 -7.80
N GLY A 22 -4.34 -1.03 -7.04
CA GLY A 22 -4.09 -0.94 -5.62
C GLY A 22 -4.85 -1.99 -4.81
N ILE A 23 -6.07 -2.34 -5.20
CA ILE A 23 -6.88 -3.37 -4.55
C ILE A 23 -6.27 -4.76 -4.77
N ILE A 24 -5.88 -5.08 -6.00
CA ILE A 24 -5.20 -6.35 -6.31
C ILE A 24 -3.88 -6.44 -5.54
N TRP A 25 -3.11 -5.35 -5.55
CA TRP A 25 -1.84 -5.30 -4.83
C TRP A 25 -2.02 -5.39 -3.32
N TRP A 26 -3.08 -4.80 -2.77
CA TRP A 26 -3.42 -4.93 -1.35
C TRP A 26 -3.73 -6.39 -0.98
N GLY A 27 -4.50 -7.10 -1.81
CA GLY A 27 -4.73 -8.54 -1.62
C GLY A 27 -3.43 -9.35 -1.68
N PHE A 28 -2.53 -9.00 -2.59
CA PHE A 28 -1.20 -9.59 -2.67
C PHE A 28 -0.35 -9.32 -1.41
N VAL A 29 -0.35 -8.08 -0.90
CA VAL A 29 0.33 -7.72 0.35
C VAL A 29 -0.19 -8.58 1.50
N MET A 30 -1.52 -8.65 1.68
CA MET A 30 -2.14 -9.46 2.74
C MET A 30 -1.75 -10.94 2.63
N ALA A 31 -1.79 -11.51 1.43
CA ALA A 31 -1.43 -12.91 1.20
C ALA A 31 0.06 -13.17 1.51
N LEU A 32 0.95 -12.25 1.13
CA LEU A 32 2.38 -12.40 1.35
C LEU A 32 2.77 -12.23 2.82
N THR A 33 2.20 -11.24 3.51
CA THR A 33 2.50 -10.98 4.93
C THR A 33 1.91 -12.02 5.86
N LEU A 34 0.77 -12.61 5.50
CA LEU A 34 0.10 -13.63 6.33
C LEU A 34 0.49 -15.06 5.94
N ALA A 35 1.35 -15.24 4.96
CA ALA A 35 1.87 -16.55 4.61
C ALA A 35 2.65 -17.15 5.80
N PRO A 36 2.56 -18.48 6.02
CA PRO A 36 3.34 -19.17 7.04
C PRO A 36 4.85 -18.85 6.95
N GLY A 37 5.45 -18.49 8.08
CA GLY A 37 6.85 -18.02 8.12
C GLY A 37 7.89 -19.09 7.75
N ASN A 38 7.48 -20.37 7.75
CA ASN A 38 8.30 -21.50 7.30
C ASN A 38 8.50 -21.55 5.77
N TYR A 39 7.76 -20.77 4.98
CA TYR A 39 7.99 -20.64 3.54
C TYR A 39 9.15 -19.70 3.19
N PHE A 40 9.63 -18.90 4.14
CA PHE A 40 10.72 -17.98 3.93
C PHE A 40 12.03 -18.54 4.49
N PRO A 41 13.14 -18.46 3.74
CA PRO A 41 14.43 -18.96 4.21
C PRO A 41 14.88 -18.18 5.45
N ARG A 42 15.11 -18.91 6.55
CA ARG A 42 15.67 -18.35 7.79
C ARG A 42 17.14 -18.03 7.56
N VAL A 43 17.44 -16.80 7.13
CA VAL A 43 18.83 -16.35 7.02
C VAL A 43 19.36 -15.99 8.42
N GLY A 44 20.40 -16.69 8.85
CA GLY A 44 21.05 -16.45 10.13
C GLY A 44 21.70 -15.07 10.19
N SER A 45 21.30 -14.27 11.19
CA SER A 45 22.06 -13.21 11.86
C SER A 45 23.00 -12.32 11.01
N PHE A 46 22.53 -11.76 9.90
CA PHE A 46 23.18 -10.59 9.29
C PHE A 46 22.25 -9.39 9.40
N LEU A 47 22.45 -8.62 10.47
CA LEU A 47 21.75 -7.38 10.82
C LEU A 47 20.22 -7.50 10.82
N ASN A 48 19.60 -7.49 12.01
CA ASN A 48 18.14 -7.55 12.19
C ASN A 48 17.32 -6.50 11.40
N LEU A 49 17.93 -5.54 10.73
CA LEU A 49 17.27 -4.57 9.84
C LEU A 49 17.30 -4.97 8.35
N PHE A 50 18.25 -5.82 7.92
CA PHE A 50 18.51 -6.17 6.51
C PHE A 50 18.12 -7.60 6.15
N GLN A 51 17.32 -8.25 6.99
CA GLN A 51 16.75 -9.54 6.59
C GLN A 51 15.94 -9.34 5.29
N PRO A 52 16.07 -10.24 4.30
CA PRO A 52 15.40 -10.12 3.00
C PRO A 52 13.89 -9.88 3.12
N ASP A 53 13.29 -10.47 4.14
CA ASP A 53 11.91 -10.29 4.54
C ASP A 53 11.53 -8.81 4.79
N LYS A 54 12.38 -8.03 5.47
CA LYS A 54 12.13 -6.60 5.74
C LYS A 54 12.24 -5.74 4.49
N LEU A 55 13.12 -6.12 3.56
CA LEU A 55 13.22 -5.46 2.26
C LEU A 55 11.98 -5.73 1.40
N ILE A 56 11.40 -6.93 1.53
CA ILE A 56 10.11 -7.26 0.91
C ILE A 56 9.02 -6.37 1.48
N HIS A 57 8.91 -6.26 2.81
CA HIS A 57 7.97 -5.34 3.47
C HIS A 57 8.13 -3.88 2.98
N LEU A 58 9.35 -3.37 2.97
CA LEU A 58 9.68 -2.05 2.43
C LEU A 58 9.15 -1.87 1.00
N PHE A 59 9.42 -2.84 0.13
CA PHE A 59 9.04 -2.79 -1.28
C PHE A 59 7.53 -2.89 -1.47
N ILE A 60 6.87 -3.91 -0.90
CA ILE A 60 5.45 -4.17 -1.15
C ILE A 60 4.55 -3.06 -0.61
N PHE A 61 4.89 -2.48 0.56
CA PHE A 61 4.16 -1.34 1.11
C PHE A 61 4.45 -0.04 0.36
N GLY A 62 5.66 0.13 -0.19
CA GLY A 62 5.96 1.25 -1.07
C GLY A 62 5.19 1.21 -2.38
N VAL A 63 5.08 0.04 -3.00
CA VAL A 63 4.24 -0.15 -4.20
C VAL A 63 2.76 0.07 -3.86
N LEU A 64 2.28 -0.42 -2.70
CA LEU A 64 0.91 -0.19 -2.25
C LEU A 64 0.60 1.31 -2.10
N ALA A 65 1.44 2.06 -1.38
CA ALA A 65 1.30 3.51 -1.22
C ALA A 65 1.28 4.22 -2.58
N PHE A 66 2.21 3.88 -3.47
CA PHE A 66 2.29 4.46 -4.81
C PHE A 66 1.01 4.22 -5.63
N LEU A 67 0.50 2.98 -5.64
CA LEU A 67 -0.70 2.62 -6.40
C LEU A 67 -1.96 3.30 -5.86
N LEU A 68 -2.11 3.38 -4.54
CA LEU A 68 -3.25 4.07 -3.92
C LEU A 68 -3.20 5.59 -4.16
N LEU A 69 -2.02 6.21 -4.11
CA LEU A 69 -1.82 7.61 -4.50
C LEU A 69 -2.16 7.85 -5.97
N LEU A 70 -1.75 6.93 -6.86
CA LEU A 70 -2.09 7.01 -8.28
C LEU A 70 -3.60 6.91 -8.50
N GLY A 71 -4.28 5.96 -7.85
CA GLY A 71 -5.74 5.81 -7.90
C GLY A 71 -6.46 7.06 -7.38
N ALA A 72 -6.05 7.58 -6.23
CA ALA A 72 -6.61 8.80 -5.65
C ALA A 72 -6.42 10.02 -6.56
N SER A 73 -5.26 10.16 -7.20
CA SER A 73 -4.98 11.26 -8.12
C SER A 73 -5.89 11.27 -9.36
N LYS A 74 -6.33 10.09 -9.82
CA LYS A 74 -7.28 9.94 -10.93
C LYS A 74 -8.72 10.17 -10.48
N GLN A 75 -9.11 9.59 -9.34
CA GLN A 75 -10.48 9.63 -8.83
C GLN A 75 -10.88 11.04 -8.38
N TYR A 76 -9.98 11.74 -7.69
CA TYR A 76 -10.31 12.93 -6.93
C TYR A 76 -9.56 14.17 -7.44
N PHE A 77 -9.25 14.25 -8.73
CA PHE A 77 -8.42 15.32 -9.32
C PHE A 77 -8.86 16.76 -8.99
N ARG A 78 -10.13 16.99 -8.63
CA ARG A 78 -10.71 18.29 -8.22
C ARG A 78 -10.67 18.56 -6.71
N ARG A 79 -10.27 17.59 -5.88
CA ARG A 79 -10.19 17.71 -4.41
C ARG A 79 -8.86 18.35 -4.00
N SER A 80 -8.81 18.87 -2.76
CA SER A 80 -7.57 19.42 -2.21
C SER A 80 -6.45 18.38 -2.19
N LYS A 81 -5.25 18.83 -2.59
CA LYS A 81 -4.02 18.02 -2.65
C LYS A 81 -3.72 17.29 -1.34
N ARG A 82 -4.12 17.87 -0.20
CA ARG A 82 -3.96 17.24 1.12
C ARG A 82 -4.72 15.91 1.22
N TYR A 83 -5.98 15.87 0.79
CA TYR A 83 -6.80 14.65 0.85
C TYR A 83 -6.34 13.60 -0.16
N LEU A 84 -5.80 14.02 -1.30
CA LEU A 84 -5.21 13.14 -2.31
C LEU A 84 -3.99 12.36 -1.79
N ILE A 85 -3.31 12.90 -0.78
CA ILE A 85 -2.09 12.33 -0.23
C ILE A 85 -2.37 11.61 1.10
N LEU A 86 -3.05 12.27 2.04
CA LEU A 86 -3.20 11.74 3.40
C LEU A 86 -4.05 10.46 3.45
N ALA A 87 -5.14 10.37 2.69
CA ALA A 87 -6.03 9.21 2.77
C ALA A 87 -5.35 7.92 2.24
N PRO A 88 -4.68 7.90 1.07
CA PRO A 88 -3.91 6.73 0.62
C PRO A 88 -2.78 6.31 1.56
N LEU A 89 -2.04 7.28 2.11
CA LEU A 89 -0.95 6.98 3.04
C LEU A 89 -1.49 6.40 4.35
N ALA A 90 -2.55 6.99 4.90
CA ALA A 90 -3.22 6.45 6.08
C ALA A 90 -3.73 5.02 5.84
N ALA A 91 -4.38 4.75 4.69
CA ALA A 91 -4.83 3.40 4.35
C ALA A 91 -3.67 2.39 4.25
N THR A 92 -2.52 2.82 3.71
CA THR A 92 -1.32 1.96 3.63
C THR A 92 -0.74 1.67 5.02
N LEU A 93 -0.64 2.68 5.89
CA LEU A 93 -0.14 2.52 7.25
C LEU A 93 -1.07 1.66 8.11
N LEU A 94 -2.38 1.86 8.00
CA LEU A 94 -3.39 1.04 8.67
C LEU A 94 -3.30 -0.42 8.20
N THR A 95 -3.04 -0.66 6.91
CA THR A 95 -2.79 -2.01 6.41
C THR A 95 -1.56 -2.61 7.07
N GLY A 96 -0.45 -1.86 7.20
CA GLY A 96 0.77 -2.35 7.83
C GLY A 96 0.59 -2.69 9.31
N ILE A 97 -0.15 -1.86 10.06
CA ILE A 97 -0.48 -2.16 11.46
C ILE A 97 -1.39 -3.38 11.54
N ALA A 98 -2.40 -3.46 10.66
CA ALA A 98 -3.32 -4.60 10.63
C ALA A 98 -2.59 -5.91 10.33
N THR A 99 -1.62 -5.92 9.42
CA THR A 99 -0.85 -7.15 9.12
C THR A 99 -0.04 -7.63 10.31
N GLU A 100 0.59 -6.74 11.08
CA GLU A 100 1.33 -7.14 12.31
C GLU A 100 0.40 -7.74 13.35
N VAL A 101 -0.75 -7.10 13.58
CA VAL A 101 -1.77 -7.58 14.52
C VAL A 101 -2.26 -8.97 14.07
N LEU A 102 -2.58 -9.12 12.79
CA LEU A 102 -3.05 -10.40 12.25
C LEU A 102 -1.96 -11.48 12.29
N GLN A 103 -0.69 -11.14 12.06
CA GLN A 103 0.42 -12.07 12.23
C GLN A 103 0.50 -12.59 13.67
N ALA A 104 0.37 -11.70 14.66
CA ALA A 104 0.42 -12.07 16.08
C ALA A 104 -0.69 -13.06 16.49
N TYR A 105 -1.86 -13.04 15.84
CA TYR A 105 -3.00 -13.86 16.23
C TYR A 105 -3.29 -15.04 15.31
N LEU A 106 -2.99 -14.95 14.01
CA LEU A 106 -3.47 -15.89 13.00
C LEU A 106 -2.37 -16.72 12.35
N THR A 107 -1.10 -16.32 12.46
CA THR A 107 -0.02 -16.96 11.69
C THR A 107 0.81 -17.92 12.53
N ILE A 108 1.09 -19.09 11.97
CA ILE A 108 1.92 -20.12 12.59
C ILE A 108 3.36 -19.96 12.09
N GLY A 109 4.32 -19.81 13.01
CA GLY A 109 5.75 -19.70 12.67
C GLY A 109 6.16 -18.35 12.07
N ARG A 110 5.32 -17.33 12.19
CA ARG A 110 5.61 -15.93 11.85
C ARG A 110 5.36 -15.09 13.09
N GLU A 111 6.33 -14.24 13.45
CA GLU A 111 6.24 -13.37 14.63
C GLU A 111 6.01 -11.93 14.19
N ALA A 112 5.08 -11.25 14.86
CA ALA A 112 4.91 -9.81 14.68
C ALA A 112 6.20 -9.10 15.09
N SER A 113 6.64 -8.13 14.30
CA SER A 113 7.92 -7.46 14.48
C SER A 113 7.78 -5.96 14.36
N ILE A 114 8.27 -5.25 15.38
CA ILE A 114 8.38 -3.79 15.30
C ILE A 114 9.24 -3.35 14.11
N TYR A 115 10.19 -4.18 13.68
CA TYR A 115 11.01 -3.90 12.51
C TYR A 115 10.24 -4.02 11.19
N ASP A 116 9.24 -4.89 11.11
CA ASP A 116 8.36 -5.02 9.95
C ASP A 116 7.45 -3.79 9.88
N THR A 117 6.96 -3.30 11.04
CA THR A 117 6.26 -2.01 11.13
C THR A 117 7.11 -0.84 10.62
N ILE A 118 8.39 -0.78 11.02
CA ILE A 118 9.34 0.25 10.55
C ILE A 118 9.55 0.14 9.04
N ALA A 119 9.72 -1.07 8.51
CA ALA A 119 9.87 -1.31 7.08
C ALA A 119 8.61 -0.89 6.30
N ASN A 120 7.41 -1.19 6.81
CA ASN A 120 6.13 -0.79 6.22
C ASN A 120 6.03 0.75 6.15
N PHE A 121 6.40 1.44 7.23
CA PHE A 121 6.40 2.91 7.30
C PHE A 121 7.42 3.53 6.33
N ALA A 122 8.64 3.00 6.29
CA ALA A 122 9.67 3.43 5.35
C ALA A 122 9.24 3.19 3.90
N GLY A 123 8.58 2.06 3.62
CA GLY A 123 8.01 1.74 2.32
C GLY A 123 6.96 2.77 1.91
N CYS A 124 6.05 3.10 2.81
CA CYS A 124 5.03 4.12 2.60
C CYS A 124 5.64 5.49 2.20
N ILE A 125 6.72 5.90 2.87
CA ILE A 125 7.47 7.12 2.52
C ILE A 125 8.10 7.01 1.12
N ILE A 126 8.74 5.90 0.80
CA ILE A 126 9.33 5.66 -0.53
C ILE A 126 8.26 5.72 -1.62
N GLY A 127 7.09 5.10 -1.39
CA GLY A 127 5.95 5.14 -2.31
C GLY A 127 5.44 6.55 -2.56
N TYR A 128 5.36 7.37 -1.51
CA TYR A 128 5.02 8.79 -1.62
C TYR A 128 6.03 9.56 -2.49
N TYR A 129 7.33 9.42 -2.22
CA TYR A 129 8.36 10.09 -3.03
C TYR A 129 8.36 9.57 -4.48
N GLY A 130 8.19 8.26 -4.70
CA GLY A 130 8.03 7.70 -6.03
C GLY A 130 6.87 8.32 -6.81
N PHE A 131 5.73 8.52 -6.15
CA PHE A 131 4.56 9.16 -6.75
C PHE A 131 4.81 10.63 -7.10
N THR A 132 5.42 11.39 -6.19
CA THR A 132 5.74 12.81 -6.43
C THR A 132 6.72 12.98 -7.60
N LEU A 133 7.76 12.14 -7.68
CA LEU A 133 8.71 12.12 -8.80
C LEU A 133 8.02 11.76 -10.12
N PHE A 134 7.14 10.75 -10.12
CA PHE A 134 6.36 10.36 -11.30
C PHE A 134 5.48 11.50 -11.81
N LYS A 135 4.77 12.18 -10.91
CA LYS A 135 3.92 13.34 -11.23
C LYS A 135 4.73 14.52 -11.78
N ASN A 136 5.90 14.79 -11.21
CA ASN A 136 6.78 15.88 -11.65
C ASN A 136 7.37 15.62 -13.04
N LYS A 137 7.81 14.38 -13.33
CA LYS A 137 8.28 14.02 -14.68
C LYS A 137 7.16 14.16 -15.72
N LYS A 138 5.96 13.67 -15.42
CA LYS A 138 4.83 13.77 -16.35
C LYS A 138 4.44 15.22 -16.64
N GLY A 139 4.46 16.09 -15.63
CA GLY A 139 4.20 17.52 -15.81
C GLY A 139 5.23 18.26 -16.67
N ARG A 140 6.48 17.78 -16.72
CA ARG A 140 7.55 18.36 -17.57
C ARG A 140 7.48 17.93 -19.03
N ILE A 141 6.87 16.79 -19.34
CA ILE A 141 6.79 16.24 -20.72
C ILE A 141 5.59 16.80 -21.49
N THR A 142 4.52 17.18 -20.79
CA THR A 142 3.28 17.68 -21.39
C THR A 142 3.12 19.20 -21.32
N GLY A 143 4.16 19.92 -20.89
CA GLY A 143 4.17 21.37 -20.71
C GLY A 143 5.02 22.08 -21.75
#